data_AF-A0A853JAM0-F1
#
_entry.id   AF-A0A853JAM0-F1
#
_cell.length_a   1.000
_cell.length_b   1.000
_cell.length_c   1.000
_cell.angle_alpha   90.00
_cell.angle_beta   90.00
_cell.angle_gamma   90.00
#
_symmetry.space_group_name_H-M   'P 1'
#
loop_
_entity.id
_entity.type
_entity.pdbx_description
1 polymer ?
#
loop_
_entity_poly.entity_id
_entity_poly.type
_entity_poly.pdbx_seq_one_letter_code
_entity_poly.pdbx_strand_id
1 'polypeptide(L)'
;MKTFPIRAAAPLALACALAAAAVHAQEPMTEAQVRAHLEAQGFTHVNDIEFDEGLWEADARSADGNRVDLRLDPATGEIYPEDQVSSLTASDVEARLSAAGYANIHDIDFDDGTWRAEAEDAGGRDVELRIHPHSGEVIGEKRD
;
A
#
# COMPACT_ATOMS: atom_id res chain seq x y z
N MET A 1 32.96 -71.78 21.29
CA MET A 1 33.36 -70.88 20.18
C MET A 1 32.33 -71.00 19.06
N LYS A 2 31.53 -69.95 18.84
CA LYS A 2 30.79 -69.62 17.61
C LYS A 2 30.10 -68.28 17.84
N THR A 3 30.65 -67.26 17.21
CA THR A 3 30.22 -65.86 17.16
C THR A 3 29.00 -65.71 16.25
N PHE A 4 28.07 -64.81 16.59
CA PHE A 4 27.14 -64.19 15.64
C PHE A 4 26.93 -62.70 15.98
N PRO A 5 26.93 -61.78 14.99
CA PRO A 5 27.15 -60.35 15.20
C PRO A 5 25.89 -59.47 15.37
N ILE A 6 26.16 -58.38 16.09
CA ILE A 6 25.51 -57.07 16.25
C ILE A 6 24.44 -56.70 15.20
N ARG A 7 23.25 -56.31 15.70
CA ARG A 7 22.31 -55.40 15.02
C ARG A 7 21.58 -54.52 16.04
N ALA A 8 21.89 -53.22 16.04
CA ALA A 8 21.01 -52.14 16.49
C ALA A 8 21.62 -50.83 15.96
N ALA A 9 21.15 -50.36 14.80
CA ALA A 9 20.12 -49.31 14.66
C ALA A 9 20.68 -47.91 14.96
N ALA A 10 21.09 -47.22 13.90
CA ALA A 10 21.48 -45.82 13.92
C ALA A 10 20.23 -44.92 14.12
N PRO A 11 20.23 -43.95 15.05
CA PRO A 11 19.18 -42.96 15.08
C PRO A 11 19.46 -41.88 14.03
N LEU A 12 18.59 -41.81 13.01
CA LEU A 12 18.52 -40.67 12.11
C LEU A 12 17.85 -39.52 12.87
N ALA A 13 18.65 -38.63 13.45
CA ALA A 13 18.15 -37.40 14.05
C ALA A 13 17.71 -36.44 12.93
N LEU A 14 16.40 -36.28 12.77
CA LEU A 14 15.79 -35.32 11.86
C LEU A 14 15.99 -33.91 12.44
N ALA A 15 16.92 -33.15 11.86
CA ALA A 15 17.07 -31.73 12.16
C ALA A 15 15.96 -30.95 11.43
N CYS A 16 14.95 -30.50 12.16
CA CYS A 16 14.00 -29.50 11.66
C CYS A 16 14.72 -28.15 11.55
N ALA A 17 15.07 -27.73 10.33
CA ALA A 17 15.45 -26.36 10.07
C ALA A 17 14.19 -25.48 10.16
N LEU A 18 14.12 -24.61 11.17
CA LEU A 18 13.18 -23.50 11.16
C LEU A 18 13.60 -22.52 10.07
N ALA A 19 12.85 -22.45 8.98
CA ALA A 19 12.93 -21.35 8.04
C ALA A 19 12.33 -20.11 8.73
N ALA A 20 13.17 -19.18 9.15
CA ALA A 20 12.74 -17.83 9.49
C ALA A 20 12.27 -17.17 8.18
N ALA A 21 10.96 -17.00 8.01
CA ALA A 21 10.43 -16.13 6.98
C ALA A 21 10.83 -14.71 7.35
N ALA A 22 11.84 -14.16 6.67
CA ALA A 22 12.11 -12.74 6.71
C ALA A 22 10.89 -12.04 6.09
N VAL A 23 10.14 -11.31 6.92
CA VAL A 23 9.20 -10.31 6.42
C VAL A 23 10.08 -9.22 5.82
N HIS A 24 10.32 -9.31 4.52
CA HIS A 24 10.89 -8.19 3.78
C HIS A 24 9.83 -7.09 3.79
N ALA A 25 10.08 -6.00 4.54
CA ALA A 25 9.38 -4.76 4.28
C ALA A 25 9.69 -4.40 2.83
N GLN A 26 8.66 -4.41 1.97
CA GLN A 26 8.83 -4.03 0.58
C GLN A 26 9.27 -2.57 0.56
N GLU A 27 10.43 -2.28 -0.02
CA GLU A 27 10.84 -0.90 -0.25
C GLU A 27 9.77 -0.24 -1.14
N PRO A 28 9.41 1.03 -0.87
CA PRO A 28 8.44 1.73 -1.70
C PRO A 28 8.91 1.74 -3.16
N MET A 29 7.94 1.64 -4.07
CA MET A 29 8.22 1.65 -5.51
C MET A 29 9.04 2.88 -5.88
N THR A 30 9.95 2.72 -6.83
CA THR A 30 10.66 3.81 -7.51
C THR A 30 9.86 4.33 -8.70
N GLU A 31 10.14 5.54 -9.18
CA GLU A 31 9.51 6.11 -10.38
C GLU A 31 9.56 5.14 -11.58
N ALA A 32 10.71 4.47 -11.79
CA ALA A 32 10.87 3.49 -12.86
C ALA A 32 9.98 2.25 -12.67
N GLN A 33 9.78 1.81 -11.43
CA GLN A 33 8.86 0.72 -11.12
C GLN A 33 7.40 1.14 -11.30
N VAL A 34 7.03 2.37 -10.92
CA VAL A 34 5.70 2.94 -11.16
C VAL A 34 5.38 2.98 -12.65
N ARG A 35 6.30 3.53 -13.46
CA ARG A 35 6.19 3.53 -14.92
C ARG A 35 5.97 2.14 -15.49
N ALA A 36 6.83 1.19 -15.13
CA ALA A 36 6.75 -0.17 -15.62
C ALA A 36 5.45 -0.87 -15.17
N HIS A 37 4.99 -0.57 -13.95
CA HIS A 37 3.74 -1.09 -13.42
C HIS A 37 2.54 -0.58 -14.21
N LEU A 38 2.47 0.73 -14.47
CA LEU A 38 1.42 1.34 -15.29
C LEU A 38 1.41 0.80 -16.72
N GLU A 39 2.59 0.71 -17.35
CA GLU A 39 2.71 0.14 -18.70
C GLU A 39 2.25 -1.33 -18.76
N ALA A 40 2.55 -2.12 -17.72
CA ALA A 40 2.10 -3.51 -17.61
C ALA A 40 0.57 -3.64 -17.47
N GLN A 41 -0.10 -2.62 -16.95
CA GLN A 41 -1.56 -2.54 -16.87
C GLN A 41 -2.21 -2.00 -18.16
N GLY A 42 -1.41 -1.69 -19.19
CA GLY A 42 -1.91 -1.22 -20.49
C GLY A 42 -2.06 0.29 -20.60
N PHE A 43 -1.61 1.06 -19.60
CA PHE A 43 -1.45 2.50 -19.76
C PHE A 43 -0.30 2.80 -20.73
N THR A 44 -0.46 3.88 -21.48
CA THR A 44 0.56 4.34 -22.44
C THR A 44 0.88 5.80 -22.18
N HIS A 45 1.96 6.31 -22.77
CA HIS A 45 2.39 7.71 -22.59
C HIS A 45 2.47 8.12 -21.12
N VAL A 46 2.97 7.24 -20.24
CA VAL A 46 3.15 7.55 -18.83
C VAL A 46 4.20 8.66 -18.69
N ASN A 47 3.90 9.74 -17.99
CA ASN A 47 4.80 10.87 -17.77
C ASN A 47 4.49 11.55 -16.44
N ASP A 48 5.29 12.56 -16.10
CA ASP A 48 5.10 13.40 -14.92
C ASP A 48 4.87 12.59 -13.64
N ILE A 49 5.74 11.59 -13.44
CA ILE A 49 5.67 10.69 -12.30
C ILE A 49 6.35 11.36 -11.11
N GLU A 50 5.60 11.62 -10.05
CA GLU A 50 6.10 12.26 -8.83
C GLU A 50 5.56 11.59 -7.57
N PHE A 51 6.23 11.79 -6.44
CA PHE A 51 5.80 11.27 -5.14
C PHE A 51 5.42 12.45 -4.26
N ASP A 52 4.13 12.57 -3.96
CA ASP A 52 3.58 13.61 -3.07
C ASP A 52 2.46 13.02 -2.20
N GLU A 53 2.27 13.61 -1.02
CA GLU A 53 1.19 13.26 -0.09
C GLU A 53 1.13 11.75 0.27
N GLY A 54 2.29 11.09 0.20
CA GLY A 54 2.44 9.66 0.48
C GLY A 54 2.03 8.74 -0.67
N LEU A 55 1.67 9.27 -1.84
CA LEU A 55 1.28 8.51 -3.03
C LEU A 55 2.19 8.85 -4.21
N TRP A 56 2.24 7.94 -5.18
CA TRP A 56 2.78 8.28 -6.51
C TRP A 56 1.67 8.92 -7.34
N GLU A 57 2.00 9.96 -8.08
CA GLU A 57 1.15 10.58 -9.09
C GLU A 57 1.73 10.31 -10.48
N ALA A 58 0.89 10.18 -11.50
CA ALA A 58 1.31 10.02 -12.88
C ALA A 58 0.23 10.43 -13.87
N ASP A 59 0.64 11.14 -14.92
CA ASP A 59 -0.16 11.35 -16.11
C ASP A 59 -0.02 10.14 -17.04
N ALA A 60 -1.13 9.70 -17.64
CA ALA A 60 -1.10 8.61 -18.59
C ALA A 60 -2.21 8.69 -19.65
N ARG A 61 -2.16 7.73 -20.59
CA ARG A 61 -3.23 7.41 -21.53
C ARG A 61 -3.82 6.04 -21.20
N SER A 62 -5.12 6.01 -20.95
CA SER A 62 -5.89 4.77 -20.83
C SER A 62 -5.88 3.97 -22.14
N ALA A 63 -6.32 2.71 -22.08
CA ALA A 63 -6.41 1.83 -23.25
C ALA A 63 -7.30 2.40 -24.38
N ASP A 64 -8.30 3.22 -24.03
CA ASP A 64 -9.18 3.90 -24.98
C ASP A 64 -8.58 5.22 -25.52
N GLY A 65 -7.37 5.58 -25.10
CA GLY A 65 -6.63 6.76 -25.56
C GLY A 65 -6.97 8.06 -24.83
N ASN A 66 -7.78 8.04 -23.78
CA ASN A 66 -8.09 9.22 -22.96
C ASN A 66 -6.93 9.56 -22.03
N ARG A 67 -6.69 10.86 -21.78
CA ARG A 67 -5.81 11.31 -20.68
C ARG A 67 -6.47 10.95 -19.36
N VAL A 68 -5.66 10.45 -18.43
CA VAL A 68 -6.07 10.10 -17.08
C VAL A 68 -4.92 10.46 -16.15
N ASP A 69 -5.29 11.01 -15.00
CA ASP A 69 -4.37 11.32 -13.92
C ASP A 69 -4.57 10.22 -12.87
N LEU A 70 -3.46 9.63 -12.42
CA LEU A 70 -3.46 8.40 -11.64
C LEU A 70 -2.69 8.63 -10.34
N ARG A 71 -3.27 8.21 -9.23
CA ARG A 71 -2.52 7.97 -8.00
C ARG A 71 -2.21 6.51 -7.80
N LEU A 72 -1.10 6.21 -7.14
CA LEU A 72 -0.72 4.85 -6.80
C LEU A 72 -0.22 4.74 -5.37
N ASP A 73 -0.66 3.67 -4.70
CA ASP A 73 -0.10 3.27 -3.41
C ASP A 73 1.37 2.85 -3.60
N PRO A 74 2.32 3.43 -2.84
CA PRO A 74 3.75 3.18 -3.03
C PRO A 74 4.21 1.78 -2.59
N ALA A 75 3.43 1.08 -1.76
CA ALA A 75 3.77 -0.24 -1.26
C ALA A 75 3.16 -1.36 -2.13
N THR A 76 1.91 -1.17 -2.57
CA THR A 76 1.13 -2.18 -3.30
C THR A 76 1.08 -1.95 -4.81
N GLY A 77 1.23 -0.70 -5.25
CA GLY A 77 0.99 -0.30 -6.63
C GLY A 77 -0.48 -0.21 -7.01
N GLU A 78 -1.41 -0.27 -6.04
CA GLU A 78 -2.84 -0.08 -6.31
C GLU A 78 -3.08 1.27 -6.97
N ILE A 79 -3.82 1.29 -8.08
CA ILE A 79 -4.05 2.47 -8.90
C ILE A 79 -5.42 3.07 -8.57
N TYR A 80 -5.44 4.38 -8.35
CA TYR A 80 -6.63 5.20 -8.13
C TYR A 80 -6.76 6.24 -9.26
N PRO A 81 -7.66 6.04 -10.24
CA PRO A 81 -7.97 7.06 -11.23
C PRO A 81 -8.64 8.28 -10.60
N GLU A 82 -8.25 9.49 -11.01
CA GLU A 82 -8.79 10.75 -10.49
C GLU A 82 -10.33 10.81 -10.51
N ASP A 83 -10.95 10.28 -11.57
CA ASP A 83 -12.39 10.38 -11.83
C ASP A 83 -13.24 9.28 -11.16
N GLN A 84 -12.62 8.39 -10.38
CA GLN A 84 -13.37 7.36 -9.67
C GLN A 84 -14.27 7.96 -8.60
N VAL A 85 -15.28 7.19 -8.19
CA VAL A 85 -16.21 7.60 -7.12
C VAL A 85 -15.99 6.76 -5.87
N SER A 86 -16.19 7.37 -4.71
CA SER A 86 -16.19 6.66 -3.43
C SER A 86 -17.55 6.01 -3.13
N SER A 87 -17.52 4.90 -2.38
CA SER A 87 -18.68 4.30 -1.73
C SER A 87 -18.91 4.78 -0.29
N LEU A 88 -18.03 5.64 0.22
CA LEU A 88 -18.05 6.20 1.57
C LEU A 88 -18.59 7.63 1.55
N THR A 89 -18.96 8.11 2.73
CA THR A 89 -19.22 9.53 3.00
C THR A 89 -18.10 10.13 3.86
N ALA A 90 -18.03 11.46 3.97
CA ALA A 90 -17.06 12.11 4.86
C ALA A 90 -17.20 11.63 6.32
N SER A 91 -18.44 11.43 6.80
CA SER A 91 -18.70 10.89 8.14
C SER A 91 -18.26 9.43 8.30
N ASP A 92 -18.34 8.63 7.23
CA ASP A 92 -17.80 7.26 7.24
C ASP A 92 -16.28 7.25 7.37
N VAL A 93 -15.60 8.20 6.74
CA VAL A 93 -14.15 8.39 6.82
C VAL A 93 -13.75 8.87 8.21
N GLU A 94 -14.40 9.92 8.73
CA GLU A 94 -14.18 10.45 10.08
C GLU A 94 -14.29 9.35 11.15
N ALA A 95 -15.33 8.52 11.06
CA ALA A 95 -15.56 7.43 12.01
C ALA A 95 -14.46 6.36 11.94
N ARG A 96 -13.93 6.07 10.74
CA ARG A 96 -12.83 5.11 10.56
C ARG A 96 -11.51 5.66 11.06
N LEU A 97 -11.19 6.91 10.76
CA LEU A 97 -10.00 7.58 11.26
C LEU A 97 -10.01 7.66 12.79
N SER A 98 -11.15 8.02 13.38
CA SER A 98 -11.34 8.01 14.84
C SER A 98 -11.11 6.61 15.43
N ALA A 99 -11.63 5.57 14.77
CA ALA A 99 -11.44 4.18 15.20
C ALA A 99 -9.99 3.70 15.04
N ALA A 100 -9.24 4.27 14.09
CA ALA A 100 -7.81 4.03 13.89
C ALA A 100 -6.92 4.78 14.90
N GLY A 101 -7.49 5.70 15.69
CA GLY A 101 -6.79 6.40 16.77
C GLY A 101 -6.31 7.80 16.40
N TYR A 102 -6.72 8.34 15.25
CA TYR A 102 -6.51 9.74 14.92
C TYR A 102 -7.45 10.65 15.74
N ALA A 103 -6.98 11.83 16.08
CA ALA A 103 -7.72 12.85 16.83
C ALA A 103 -7.85 14.13 15.99
N ASN A 104 -8.67 15.08 16.43
CA ASN A 104 -8.84 16.39 15.78
C ASN A 104 -9.01 16.32 14.24
N ILE A 105 -9.81 15.37 13.77
CA ILE A 105 -10.02 15.11 12.35
C ILE A 105 -10.88 16.23 11.75
N HIS A 106 -10.41 16.84 10.66
CA HIS A 106 -11.09 17.91 9.94
C HIS A 106 -10.69 17.94 8.46
N ASP A 107 -11.27 18.86 7.70
CA ASP A 107 -11.00 19.07 6.28
C ASP A 107 -11.03 17.77 5.46
N ILE A 108 -12.13 17.03 5.64
CA ILE A 108 -12.38 15.76 4.96
C ILE A 108 -13.04 16.04 3.62
N ASP A 109 -12.35 15.68 2.55
CA ASP A 109 -12.86 15.81 1.19
C ASP A 109 -12.40 14.65 0.30
N PHE A 110 -13.10 14.51 -0.82
CA PHE A 110 -12.83 13.48 -1.82
C PHE A 110 -12.39 14.16 -3.09
N ASP A 111 -11.12 14.01 -3.41
CA ASP A 111 -10.49 14.48 -4.63
C ASP A 111 -9.52 13.46 -5.19
N ASP A 112 -9.26 13.56 -6.49
CA ASP A 112 -8.25 12.75 -7.18
C ASP A 112 -8.37 11.24 -6.90
N GLY A 113 -9.60 10.75 -6.86
CA GLY A 113 -9.93 9.34 -6.65
C GLY A 113 -9.70 8.81 -5.23
N THR A 114 -9.29 9.64 -4.27
CA THR A 114 -9.02 9.26 -2.88
C THR A 114 -9.69 10.21 -1.89
N TRP A 115 -9.77 9.84 -0.63
CA TRP A 115 -10.16 10.79 0.43
C TRP A 115 -8.91 11.48 0.97
N ARG A 116 -9.00 12.77 1.28
CA ARG A 116 -8.04 13.54 2.09
C ARG A 116 -8.67 13.89 3.44
N ALA A 117 -7.85 13.95 4.48
CA ALA A 117 -8.23 14.54 5.77
C ALA A 117 -7.00 15.09 6.51
N GLU A 118 -7.18 16.18 7.25
CA GLU A 118 -6.22 16.62 8.27
C GLU A 118 -6.59 16.03 9.63
N ALA A 119 -5.59 15.58 10.39
CA ALA A 119 -5.80 15.01 11.72
C ALA A 119 -4.56 15.11 12.60
N GLU A 120 -4.72 14.85 13.90
CA GLU A 120 -3.61 14.56 14.80
C GLU A 120 -3.37 13.05 14.89
N ASP A 121 -2.11 12.64 14.74
CA ASP A 121 -1.70 11.27 15.01
C ASP A 121 -1.68 10.93 16.52
N ALA A 122 -1.38 9.68 16.87
CA ALA A 122 -1.33 9.24 18.27
C ALA A 122 -0.29 9.98 19.14
N GLY A 123 0.66 10.68 18.52
CA GLY A 123 1.63 11.55 19.18
C GLY A 123 1.17 13.00 19.32
N GLY A 124 -0.04 13.35 18.87
CA GLY A 124 -0.57 14.72 18.86
C GLY A 124 0.10 15.61 17.83
N ARG A 125 0.56 15.05 16.70
CA ARG A 125 1.16 15.82 15.60
C ARG A 125 0.18 15.91 14.46
N ASP A 126 0.08 17.09 13.86
CA ASP A 126 -0.72 17.33 12.67
C ASP A 126 -0.15 16.55 11.48
N VAL A 127 -1.05 15.87 10.78
CA VAL A 127 -0.78 15.05 9.60
C VAL A 127 -1.90 15.20 8.59
N GLU A 128 -1.51 15.25 7.32
CA GLU A 128 -2.38 15.07 6.18
C GLU A 128 -2.42 13.59 5.82
N LEU A 129 -3.62 13.05 5.68
CA LEU A 129 -3.89 11.65 5.39
C LEU A 129 -4.49 11.51 4.00
N ARG A 130 -3.99 10.53 3.25
CA ARG A 130 -4.67 9.97 2.08
C ARG A 130 -5.34 8.67 2.47
N ILE A 131 -6.61 8.54 2.15
CA ILE A 131 -7.48 7.45 2.61
C ILE A 131 -8.13 6.74 1.42
N HIS A 132 -8.10 5.42 1.47
CA HIS A 132 -8.61 4.55 0.42
C HIS A 132 -10.12 4.79 0.18
N PRO A 133 -10.56 4.97 -1.08
CA PRO A 133 -11.92 5.39 -1.46
C PRO A 133 -13.04 4.46 -1.01
N HIS A 134 -12.78 3.16 -0.84
CA HIS A 134 -13.81 2.16 -0.48
C HIS A 134 -13.65 1.55 0.92
N SER A 135 -12.45 1.16 1.33
CA SER A 135 -12.20 0.59 2.66
C SER A 135 -12.18 1.67 3.76
N GLY A 136 -11.68 2.86 3.44
CA GLY A 136 -11.41 3.93 4.38
C GLY A 136 -10.14 3.71 5.22
N GLU A 137 -9.22 2.89 4.72
CA GLU A 137 -7.88 2.68 5.31
C GLU A 137 -6.94 3.82 4.90
N VAL A 138 -6.03 4.22 5.79
CA VAL A 138 -4.98 5.20 5.47
C VAL A 138 -3.95 4.55 4.54
N ILE A 139 -3.72 5.17 3.38
CA ILE A 139 -2.79 4.72 2.33
C ILE A 139 -1.63 5.70 2.12
N GLY A 140 -1.73 6.93 2.63
CA GLY A 140 -0.66 7.91 2.65
C GLY A 140 -0.75 8.78 3.90
N GLU A 141 0.40 9.19 4.43
CA GLU A 141 0.51 10.11 5.56
C GLU A 141 1.69 11.05 5.30
N LYS A 142 1.41 12.35 5.38
CA LYS A 142 2.40 13.43 5.28
C LYS A 142 2.27 14.30 6.52
N ARG A 143 3.39 14.86 6.96
CA ARG A 143 3.41 15.80 8.07
C ARG A 143 3.38 17.21 7.56
N ASP A 144 2.61 18.05 8.24
CA ASP A 144 2.53 19.48 7.99
C ASP A 144 3.69 20.28 8.62
#